data_AF-A0A350H2W3-F1
#
_entry.id   AF-A0A350H2W3-F1
#
_cell.length_a   1.000
_cell.length_b   1.000
_cell.length_c   1.000
_cell.angle_alpha   90.00
_cell.angle_beta   90.00
_cell.angle_gamma   90.00
#
_symmetry.space_group_name_H-M   'P 1'
#
loop_
_entity.id
_entity.type
_entity.pdbx_description
1 polymer ?
#
loop_
_entity_poly.entity_id
_entity_poly.type
_entity_poly.pdbx_seq_one_letter_code
_entity_poly.pdbx_strand_id
1 'polypeptide(L)'
;MTVDEARKKYDEIVRKNLRRKGEYKDPDCSYMEDVQVIHPFLNGEGDEISINLASDGVCSIKTIDKMLELYPDVYEESLGRDGLYKLLRKNRFDLLIWPSYATSINQLRYAVFKDRIDLTLLDIEKFYDVIGHEVRHGRNFSMGAYKKIEDACRLSKAYLNLHTFAWLCSFEDFSDFVVKRGLKDFVECDGKKYHATAWAGSDTRINSEDFKVYFERLVDVMGKMA
;
A
#
# COMPACT_ATOMS: atom_id res chain seq x y z
N MET A 1 7.92 19.54 2.24
CA MET A 1 9.20 18.99 2.69
C MET A 1 9.75 18.12 1.59
N THR A 2 11.08 18.03 1.48
CA THR A 2 11.72 17.09 0.56
C THR A 2 11.55 15.65 1.07
N VAL A 3 11.81 14.65 0.21
CA VAL A 3 11.79 13.24 0.61
C VAL A 3 12.76 12.94 1.76
N ASP A 4 13.94 13.57 1.76
CA ASP A 4 14.96 13.40 2.81
C ASP A 4 14.51 13.98 4.16
N GLU A 5 13.84 15.13 4.14
CA GLU A 5 13.25 15.73 5.34
C GLU A 5 12.12 14.84 5.91
N ALA A 6 11.26 14.30 5.03
CA ALA A 6 10.19 13.39 5.42
C ALA A 6 10.75 12.10 6.03
N ARG A 7 11.78 11.51 5.43
CA ARG A 7 12.45 10.31 5.94
C ARG A 7 13.07 10.54 7.31
N LYS A 8 13.82 11.64 7.49
CA LYS A 8 14.40 12.01 8.79
C LYS A 8 13.33 12.20 9.87
N LYS A 9 12.21 12.83 9.52
CA LYS A 9 11.08 13.03 10.43
C LYS A 9 10.40 11.70 10.80
N TYR A 10 10.18 10.82 9.83
CA TYR A 10 9.67 9.47 10.05
C TYR A 10 10.53 8.71 11.06
N ASP A 11 11.85 8.64 10.81
CA ASP A 11 12.81 7.94 11.67
C ASP A 11 12.87 8.55 13.08
N GLU A 12 12.69 9.86 13.19
CA GLU A 12 12.58 10.54 14.48
C GLU A 12 11.35 10.15 15.26
N ILE A 13 10.18 10.05 14.61
CA ILE A 13 8.94 9.61 15.24
C ILE A 13 9.09 8.16 15.72
N VAL A 14 9.57 7.26 14.86
CA VAL A 14 9.77 5.84 15.22
C VAL A 14 10.71 5.71 16.43
N ARG A 15 11.84 6.42 16.42
CA ARG A 15 12.80 6.42 17.55
C ARG A 15 12.19 6.99 18.83
N LYS A 16 11.41 8.07 18.76
CA LYS A 16 10.73 8.64 19.94
C LYS A 16 9.69 7.66 20.50
N ASN A 17 8.92 7.03 19.63
CA ASN A 17 7.90 6.08 20.05
C ASN A 17 8.50 4.86 20.75
N LEU A 18 9.57 4.28 20.19
CA LEU A 18 10.30 3.15 20.82
C LEU A 18 10.94 3.50 22.17
N ARG A 19 11.18 4.79 22.47
CA ARG A 19 11.69 5.22 23.79
C ARG A 19 10.57 5.40 24.82
N ARG A 20 9.35 5.74 24.39
CA ARG A 20 8.23 6.08 25.29
C ARG A 20 7.37 4.88 25.70
N LYS A 21 7.60 3.70 25.12
CA LYS A 21 6.96 2.40 25.45
C LYS A 21 5.47 2.52 25.81
N GLY A 22 4.59 2.40 24.82
CA GLY A 22 3.14 2.23 25.04
C GLY A 22 2.24 3.34 24.48
N GLU A 23 2.79 4.46 23.99
CA GLU A 23 2.05 5.50 23.29
C GLU A 23 2.53 5.62 21.84
N TYR A 24 2.36 4.55 21.08
CA TYR A 24 2.77 4.49 19.69
C TYR A 24 1.87 5.36 18.80
N LYS A 25 2.50 6.10 17.88
CA LYS A 25 1.81 6.85 16.83
C LYS A 25 2.28 6.36 15.47
N ASP A 26 1.42 6.50 14.46
CA ASP A 26 1.82 6.30 13.09
C ASP A 26 2.87 7.36 12.70
N PRO A 27 4.02 6.95 12.12
CA PRO A 27 5.12 7.84 11.75
C PRO A 27 4.92 8.52 10.38
N ASP A 28 3.71 8.47 9.83
CA ASP A 28 3.38 8.94 8.48
C ASP A 28 3.84 10.38 8.24
N CYS A 29 4.53 10.58 7.12
CA CYS A 29 5.10 11.87 6.72
C CYS A 29 4.87 12.08 5.23
N SER A 30 4.34 13.25 4.86
CA SER A 30 4.10 13.64 3.46
C SER A 30 5.25 14.47 2.89
N TYR A 31 5.54 14.30 1.60
CA TYR A 31 6.49 15.09 0.83
C TYR A 31 5.96 15.33 -0.59
N MET A 32 6.44 16.38 -1.26
CA MET A 32 6.13 16.61 -2.67
C MET A 32 7.18 15.94 -3.56
N GLU A 33 6.72 15.35 -4.65
CA GLU A 33 7.54 14.78 -5.71
C GLU A 33 6.91 15.15 -7.06
N ASP A 34 7.73 15.63 -7.99
CA ASP A 34 7.30 15.86 -9.36
C ASP A 34 7.44 14.55 -10.15
N VAL A 35 6.33 14.09 -10.72
CA VAL A 35 6.25 12.80 -11.39
C VAL A 35 5.98 13.05 -12.87
N GLN A 36 6.84 12.50 -13.72
CA GLN A 36 6.63 12.49 -15.15
C GLN A 36 5.62 11.40 -15.52
N VAL A 37 4.52 11.79 -16.17
CA VAL A 37 3.46 10.86 -16.54
C VAL A 37 3.45 10.68 -18.04
N ILE A 38 4.05 9.59 -18.50
CA ILE A 38 4.02 9.18 -19.91
C ILE A 38 3.37 7.81 -19.97
N HIS A 39 2.09 7.79 -20.35
CA HIS A 39 1.36 6.54 -20.48
C HIS A 39 0.44 6.56 -21.71
N PRO A 40 0.44 5.51 -22.57
CA PRO A 40 -0.41 5.46 -23.77
C PRO A 40 -1.90 5.64 -23.48
N PHE A 41 -2.34 5.26 -22.27
CA PHE A 41 -3.72 5.39 -21.84
C PHE A 41 -4.17 6.84 -21.61
N LEU A 42 -3.24 7.77 -21.39
CA LEU A 42 -3.48 9.18 -21.07
C LEU A 42 -3.31 10.14 -22.26
N ASN A 43 -3.30 9.62 -23.50
CA ASN A 43 -3.08 10.37 -24.76
C ASN A 43 -1.64 10.88 -24.99
N GLY A 44 -0.66 10.43 -24.21
CA GLY A 44 0.75 10.43 -24.62
C GLY A 44 1.50 11.76 -24.66
N GLU A 45 0.88 12.88 -24.28
CA GLU A 45 1.62 14.12 -23.99
C GLU A 45 2.21 14.00 -22.59
N GLY A 46 3.54 13.99 -22.51
CA GLY A 46 4.27 13.80 -21.26
C GLY A 46 4.18 15.05 -20.40
N ASP A 47 3.23 15.07 -19.48
CA ASP A 47 3.09 16.14 -18.50
C ASP A 47 3.80 15.78 -17.20
N GLU A 48 4.52 16.76 -16.65
CA GLU A 48 5.02 16.71 -15.28
C GLU A 48 3.92 17.18 -14.34
N ILE A 49 3.55 16.33 -13.39
CA ILE A 49 2.56 16.65 -12.37
C ILE A 49 3.22 16.57 -10.99
N SER A 50 3.01 17.62 -10.20
CA SER A 50 3.45 17.63 -8.81
C SER A 50 2.47 16.83 -7.94
N ILE A 51 2.98 15.81 -7.26
CA ILE A 51 2.20 14.90 -6.44
C ILE A 51 2.70 14.95 -5.00
N ASN A 52 1.79 15.19 -4.05
CA ASN A 52 2.07 15.03 -2.64
C ASN A 52 1.95 13.54 -2.29
N LEU A 53 3.05 12.93 -1.90
CA LEU A 53 3.15 11.54 -1.48
C LEU A 53 3.26 11.46 0.04
N ALA A 54 2.83 10.36 0.64
CA ALA A 54 3.07 10.10 2.05
C ALA A 54 3.51 8.67 2.28
N SER A 55 4.51 8.51 3.15
CA SER A 55 4.82 7.21 3.75
C SER A 55 3.65 6.76 4.60
N ASP A 56 3.37 5.46 4.55
CA ASP A 56 2.24 4.83 5.23
C ASP A 56 2.70 3.55 5.94
N GLY A 57 2.02 3.21 7.03
CA GLY A 57 2.19 1.93 7.69
C GLY A 57 1.62 0.78 6.86
N VAL A 58 2.23 -0.40 6.96
CA VAL A 58 1.64 -1.65 6.42
C VAL A 58 0.32 -2.02 7.08
N CYS A 59 0.11 -1.58 8.32
CA CYS A 59 -1.16 -1.61 9.03
C CYS A 59 -1.18 -0.54 10.12
N SER A 60 -2.33 -0.05 10.57
CA SER A 60 -2.43 0.96 11.63
C SER A 60 -1.94 0.47 13.00
N ILE A 61 -1.60 1.40 13.92
CA ILE A 61 -1.34 1.06 15.33
C ILE A 61 -2.51 0.32 15.96
N LYS A 62 -3.75 0.70 15.61
CA LYS A 62 -4.95 0.05 16.13
C LYS A 62 -5.03 -1.41 15.72
N THR A 63 -4.57 -1.74 14.51
CA THR A 63 -4.46 -3.12 14.05
C THR A 63 -3.45 -3.90 14.89
N ILE A 64 -2.27 -3.34 15.17
CA ILE A 64 -1.26 -3.96 16.06
C ILE A 64 -1.85 -4.23 17.45
N ASP A 65 -2.47 -3.20 18.05
CA ASP A 65 -3.06 -3.30 19.38
C ASP A 65 -4.16 -4.36 19.43
N LYS A 66 -4.99 -4.44 18.39
CA LYS A 66 -6.08 -5.42 18.33
C LYS A 66 -5.56 -6.85 18.18
N MET A 67 -4.48 -7.05 17.42
CA MET A 67 -3.88 -8.37 17.25
C MET A 67 -3.23 -8.89 18.54
N LEU A 68 -2.61 -7.99 19.32
CA LEU A 68 -2.11 -8.33 20.66
C LEU A 68 -3.24 -8.69 21.63
N GLU A 69 -4.36 -7.97 21.58
CA GLU A 69 -5.53 -8.26 22.44
C GLU A 69 -6.18 -9.60 22.10
N LEU A 70 -6.32 -9.92 20.82
CA LEU A 70 -6.98 -11.14 20.36
C LEU A 70 -6.10 -12.39 20.50
N TYR A 71 -4.78 -12.24 20.38
CA TYR A 71 -3.82 -13.35 20.36
C TYR A 71 -2.60 -13.05 21.25
N PRO A 72 -2.80 -12.86 22.57
CA PRO A 72 -1.73 -12.50 23.49
C PRO A 72 -0.63 -13.57 23.51
N ASP A 73 -0.97 -14.85 23.58
CA ASP A 73 0.01 -15.95 23.65
C ASP A 73 0.92 -16.03 22.41
N VAL A 74 0.47 -15.56 21.25
CA VAL A 74 1.23 -15.61 19.99
C VAL A 74 2.25 -14.47 19.92
N TYR A 75 1.82 -13.26 20.26
CA TYR A 75 2.61 -12.05 20.03
C TYR A 75 3.27 -11.50 21.27
N GLU A 76 2.70 -11.70 22.46
CA GLU A 76 3.22 -11.16 23.72
C GLU A 76 4.49 -11.89 24.18
N GLU A 77 4.56 -13.20 24.02
CA GLU A 77 5.75 -14.01 24.36
C GLU A 77 6.89 -13.85 23.34
N SER A 78 6.57 -13.58 22.07
CA SER A 78 7.56 -13.56 20.98
C SER A 78 8.18 -12.19 20.71
N LEU A 79 7.35 -11.15 20.52
CA LEU A 79 7.77 -9.81 20.09
C LEU A 79 7.29 -8.71 21.05
N GLY A 80 6.14 -8.90 21.68
CA GLY A 80 5.38 -7.87 22.36
C GLY A 80 5.00 -6.71 21.44
N ARG A 81 4.39 -5.68 22.04
CA ARG A 81 4.00 -4.46 21.31
C ARG A 81 5.19 -3.71 20.72
N ASP A 82 6.28 -3.60 21.48
CA ASP A 82 7.50 -2.91 21.06
C ASP A 82 8.17 -3.62 19.88
N GLY A 83 8.26 -4.95 19.92
CA GLY A 83 8.85 -5.75 18.85
C GLY A 83 8.03 -5.70 17.57
N LEU A 84 6.70 -5.81 17.66
CA LEU A 84 5.81 -5.65 16.50
C LEU A 84 5.89 -4.24 15.91
N TYR A 85 5.84 -3.20 16.73
CA TYR A 85 5.98 -1.82 16.23
C TYR A 85 7.33 -1.63 15.53
N LYS A 86 8.43 -2.10 16.14
CA LYS A 86 9.76 -2.05 15.54
C LYS A 86 9.80 -2.79 14.20
N LEU A 87 9.27 -4.00 14.13
CA LEU A 87 9.22 -4.83 12.92
C LEU A 87 8.46 -4.13 11.78
N LEU A 88 7.32 -3.53 12.11
CA LEU A 88 6.40 -2.96 11.12
C LEU A 88 6.71 -1.52 10.72
N ARG A 89 7.59 -0.81 11.45
CA ARG A 89 7.89 0.61 11.20
C ARG A 89 9.36 0.95 11.05
N LYS A 90 10.27 0.25 11.71
CA LYS A 90 11.70 0.62 11.68
C LYS A 90 12.26 0.45 10.27
N ASN A 91 12.84 1.52 9.71
CA ASN A 91 13.40 1.53 8.35
C ASN A 91 12.37 1.18 7.27
N ARG A 92 11.09 1.53 7.46
CA ARG A 92 9.99 1.21 6.52
C ARG A 92 9.40 2.44 5.82
N PHE A 93 10.10 3.58 5.83
CA PHE A 93 9.61 4.82 5.20
C PHE A 93 9.18 4.61 3.73
N ASP A 94 9.99 3.91 2.94
CA ASP A 94 9.71 3.72 1.50
C ASP A 94 8.75 2.59 1.17
N LEU A 95 8.39 1.78 2.17
CA LEU A 95 7.72 0.50 1.94
C LEU A 95 6.35 0.70 1.28
N LEU A 96 5.50 1.48 1.92
CA LEU A 96 4.24 1.93 1.34
C LEU A 96 4.26 3.44 1.22
N ILE A 97 4.15 3.92 -0.02
CA ILE A 97 4.03 5.33 -0.33
C ILE A 97 2.82 5.49 -1.23
N TRP A 98 1.93 6.38 -0.85
CA TRP A 98 0.72 6.68 -1.60
C TRP A 98 0.57 8.18 -1.84
N PRO A 99 -0.07 8.59 -2.95
CA PRO A 99 -0.62 9.93 -3.08
C PRO A 99 -1.50 10.30 -1.88
N SER A 100 -1.20 11.46 -1.29
CA SER A 100 -1.76 11.96 -0.02
C SER A 100 -2.79 13.05 -0.28
N TYR A 101 -3.97 12.64 -0.74
CA TYR A 101 -5.12 13.52 -1.01
C TYR A 101 -6.40 12.99 -0.33
N ALA A 102 -7.50 13.75 -0.43
CA ALA A 102 -8.79 13.30 0.06
C ALA A 102 -9.24 12.03 -0.69
N THR A 103 -9.67 11.01 0.05
CA THR A 103 -10.01 9.67 -0.51
C THR A 103 -8.78 8.96 -1.09
N SER A 104 -7.68 8.92 -0.32
CA SER A 104 -6.46 8.22 -0.72
C SER A 104 -6.59 6.70 -0.65
N ILE A 105 -5.65 6.00 -1.31
CA ILE A 105 -5.50 4.54 -1.20
C ILE A 105 -5.41 4.12 0.27
N ASN A 106 -4.62 4.83 1.09
CA ASN A 106 -4.48 4.52 2.52
C ASN A 106 -5.84 4.57 3.26
N GLN A 107 -6.59 5.66 3.10
CA GLN A 107 -7.89 5.83 3.77
C GLN A 107 -8.89 4.74 3.38
N LEU A 108 -8.99 4.43 2.09
CA LEU A 108 -9.91 3.42 1.60
C LEU A 108 -9.43 1.99 1.91
N ARG A 109 -8.12 1.73 1.88
CA ARG A 109 -7.54 0.46 2.31
C ARG A 109 -7.99 0.11 3.72
N TYR A 110 -7.89 1.04 4.68
CA TYR A 110 -8.40 0.78 6.02
C TYR A 110 -9.92 0.55 6.01
N ALA A 111 -10.68 1.42 5.33
CA ALA A 111 -12.14 1.35 5.35
C ALA A 111 -12.68 0.02 4.77
N VAL A 112 -12.14 -0.38 3.61
CA VAL A 112 -12.62 -1.47 2.75
C VAL A 112 -11.95 -2.80 3.10
N PHE A 113 -10.64 -2.79 3.39
CA PHE A 113 -9.82 -4.00 3.57
C PHE A 113 -9.24 -4.16 4.98
N LYS A 114 -9.50 -3.22 5.91
CA LYS A 114 -8.91 -3.23 7.27
C LYS A 114 -7.39 -3.35 7.26
N ASP A 115 -6.74 -2.58 6.41
CA ASP A 115 -5.28 -2.56 6.23
C ASP A 115 -4.67 -3.81 5.57
N ARG A 116 -5.49 -4.70 5.00
CA ARG A 116 -4.98 -5.85 4.26
C ARG A 116 -4.25 -5.45 2.98
N ILE A 117 -2.92 -5.49 3.02
CA ILE A 117 -2.06 -5.11 1.89
C ILE A 117 -2.18 -6.11 0.75
N ASP A 118 -2.35 -7.40 1.04
CA ASP A 118 -2.55 -8.46 0.03
C ASP A 118 -3.80 -8.19 -0.82
N LEU A 119 -4.92 -7.84 -0.19
CA LEU A 119 -6.15 -7.46 -0.88
C LEU A 119 -6.03 -6.11 -1.62
N THR A 120 -5.23 -5.19 -1.08
CA THR A 120 -4.96 -3.90 -1.73
C THR A 120 -4.15 -4.09 -3.01
N LEU A 121 -3.12 -4.93 -2.98
CA LEU A 121 -2.30 -5.24 -4.15
C LEU A 121 -3.10 -6.01 -5.20
N LEU A 122 -3.98 -6.93 -4.78
CA LEU A 122 -4.96 -7.57 -5.67
C LEU A 122 -5.89 -6.57 -6.36
N ASP A 123 -6.34 -5.54 -5.64
CA ASP A 123 -7.21 -4.50 -6.22
C ASP A 123 -6.45 -3.58 -7.19
N ILE A 124 -5.18 -3.27 -6.89
CA ILE A 124 -4.28 -2.53 -7.80
C ILE A 124 -3.96 -3.35 -9.05
N GLU A 125 -3.75 -4.66 -8.93
CA GLU A 125 -3.51 -5.53 -10.09
C GLU A 125 -4.70 -5.50 -11.07
N LYS A 126 -5.93 -5.58 -10.55
CA LYS A 126 -7.15 -5.44 -11.37
C LYS A 126 -7.23 -4.10 -12.09
N PHE A 127 -6.78 -3.02 -11.47
CA PHE A 127 -6.70 -1.72 -12.11
C PHE A 127 -5.77 -1.78 -13.34
N TYR A 128 -4.58 -2.36 -13.20
CA TYR A 128 -3.66 -2.54 -14.33
C TYR A 128 -4.18 -3.51 -15.39
N ASP A 129 -4.93 -4.54 -15.01
CA ASP A 129 -5.57 -5.44 -15.98
C ASP A 129 -6.56 -4.69 -16.89
N VAL A 130 -7.37 -3.80 -16.31
CA VAL A 130 -8.30 -2.96 -17.08
C VAL A 130 -7.51 -2.05 -18.02
N ILE A 131 -6.53 -1.31 -17.51
CA ILE A 131 -5.74 -0.36 -18.31
C ILE A 131 -4.97 -1.09 -19.43
N GLY A 132 -4.25 -2.16 -19.08
CA GLY A 132 -3.50 -2.96 -20.03
C GLY A 132 -4.38 -3.63 -21.08
N HIS A 133 -5.62 -3.99 -20.75
CA HIS A 133 -6.61 -4.43 -21.73
C HIS A 133 -7.00 -3.29 -22.69
N GLU A 134 -7.29 -2.09 -22.19
CA GLU A 134 -7.65 -0.95 -23.06
C GLU A 134 -6.49 -0.56 -23.99
N VAL A 135 -5.28 -0.42 -23.45
CA VAL A 135 -4.06 -0.06 -24.21
C VAL A 135 -3.76 -1.08 -25.31
N ARG A 136 -3.86 -2.39 -25.03
CA ARG A 136 -3.66 -3.44 -26.06
C ARG A 136 -4.63 -3.35 -27.23
N HIS A 137 -5.79 -2.73 -27.04
CA HIS A 137 -6.78 -2.50 -28.09
C HIS A 137 -6.67 -1.11 -28.72
N GLY A 138 -5.58 -0.38 -28.46
CA GLY A 138 -5.36 0.97 -28.96
C GLY A 138 -6.35 2.00 -28.40
N ARG A 139 -6.95 1.73 -27.22
CA ARG A 139 -7.89 2.62 -26.56
C ARG A 139 -7.21 3.45 -25.49
N ASN A 140 -7.66 4.70 -25.37
CA ASN A 140 -7.30 5.63 -24.32
C ASN A 140 -8.34 5.63 -23.19
N PHE A 141 -8.08 6.41 -22.14
CA PHE A 141 -9.03 6.60 -21.06
C PHE A 141 -10.35 7.15 -21.60
N SER A 142 -11.44 6.46 -21.29
CA SER A 142 -12.78 6.76 -21.76
C SER A 142 -13.80 6.47 -20.66
N MET A 143 -15.04 6.91 -20.84
CA MET A 143 -16.13 6.61 -19.90
C MET A 143 -16.36 5.10 -19.73
N GLY A 144 -16.13 4.31 -20.78
CA GLY A 144 -16.20 2.86 -20.72
C GLY A 144 -15.12 2.27 -19.83
N ALA A 145 -13.89 2.80 -19.90
CA ALA A 145 -12.80 2.35 -19.04
C ALA A 145 -12.95 2.81 -17.59
N TYR A 146 -13.44 4.03 -17.37
CA TYR A 146 -13.82 4.55 -16.06
C TYR A 146 -14.77 3.57 -15.36
N LYS A 147 -15.85 3.17 -16.04
CA LYS A 147 -16.83 2.22 -15.50
C LYS A 147 -16.22 0.85 -15.20
N LYS A 148 -15.36 0.33 -16.08
CA LYS A 148 -14.66 -0.95 -15.83
C LYS A 148 -13.79 -0.90 -14.58
N ILE A 149 -13.10 0.21 -14.32
CA ILE A 149 -12.31 0.39 -13.10
C ILE A 149 -13.24 0.44 -11.88
N GLU A 150 -14.36 1.17 -11.95
CA GLU A 150 -15.37 1.20 -10.87
C GLU A 150 -15.95 -0.18 -10.56
N ASP A 151 -16.26 -0.96 -11.59
CA ASP A 151 -16.85 -2.29 -11.45
C ASP A 151 -15.83 -3.34 -10.94
N ALA A 152 -14.55 -3.24 -11.36
CA ALA A 152 -13.52 -4.21 -11.02
C ALA A 152 -12.83 -3.95 -9.68
N CYS A 153 -12.65 -2.68 -9.31
CA CYS A 153 -11.78 -2.25 -8.20
C CYS A 153 -12.61 -1.71 -7.03
N ARG A 154 -12.43 -2.28 -5.84
CA ARG A 154 -13.10 -1.82 -4.62
C ARG A 154 -12.56 -0.48 -4.12
N LEU A 155 -11.33 -0.12 -4.47
CA LEU A 155 -10.71 1.17 -4.17
C LEU A 155 -10.78 2.15 -5.35
N SER A 156 -11.65 1.89 -6.35
CA SER A 156 -11.81 2.71 -7.57
C SER A 156 -11.93 4.20 -7.30
N LYS A 157 -12.62 4.62 -6.23
CA LYS A 157 -12.72 6.04 -5.82
C LYS A 157 -11.36 6.70 -5.57
N ALA A 158 -10.39 5.98 -5.00
CA ALA A 158 -9.04 6.47 -4.84
C ALA A 158 -8.28 6.45 -6.18
N TYR A 159 -8.42 5.37 -6.95
CA TYR A 159 -7.71 5.21 -8.22
C TYR A 159 -8.12 6.23 -9.28
N LEU A 160 -9.39 6.62 -9.30
CA LEU A 160 -9.96 7.57 -10.26
C LEU A 160 -9.79 9.04 -9.84
N ASN A 161 -9.17 9.30 -8.69
CA ASN A 161 -8.66 10.64 -8.38
C ASN A 161 -7.52 10.98 -9.33
N LEU A 162 -7.52 12.18 -9.93
CA LEU A 162 -6.56 12.59 -10.95
C LEU A 162 -5.10 12.32 -10.56
N HIS A 163 -4.68 12.71 -9.35
CA HIS A 163 -3.28 12.55 -8.92
C HIS A 163 -2.93 11.08 -8.69
N THR A 164 -3.82 10.31 -8.07
CA THR A 164 -3.59 8.86 -7.89
C THR A 164 -3.58 8.13 -9.24
N PHE A 165 -4.49 8.49 -10.14
CA PHE A 165 -4.58 7.89 -11.47
C PHE A 165 -3.30 8.15 -12.27
N ALA A 166 -2.87 9.41 -12.33
CA ALA A 166 -1.63 9.83 -12.96
C ALA A 166 -0.41 9.12 -12.35
N TRP A 167 -0.34 9.05 -11.02
CA TRP A 167 0.72 8.33 -10.32
C TRP A 167 0.74 6.83 -10.64
N LEU A 168 -0.42 6.16 -10.66
CA LEU A 168 -0.47 4.75 -11.06
C LEU A 168 -0.12 4.55 -12.53
N CYS A 169 -0.48 5.49 -13.41
CA CYS A 169 -0.12 5.44 -14.82
C CYS A 169 1.35 5.79 -15.09
N SER A 170 2.13 6.28 -14.11
CA SER A 170 3.57 6.48 -14.31
C SER A 170 4.37 5.16 -14.26
N PHE A 171 3.72 4.07 -13.84
CA PHE A 171 4.23 2.71 -13.94
C PHE A 171 3.72 2.04 -15.22
N GLU A 172 4.54 1.18 -15.81
CA GLU A 172 4.20 0.50 -17.07
C GLU A 172 3.08 -0.53 -16.89
N ASP A 173 3.19 -1.36 -15.85
CA ASP A 173 2.20 -2.35 -15.46
C ASP A 173 2.31 -2.67 -13.96
N PHE A 174 1.53 -3.65 -13.49
CA PHE A 174 1.57 -4.08 -12.10
C PHE A 174 2.95 -4.62 -11.67
N SER A 175 3.68 -5.29 -12.56
CA SER A 175 5.01 -5.81 -12.24
C SER A 175 6.03 -4.68 -12.11
N ASP A 176 5.99 -3.69 -13.00
CA ASP A 176 6.81 -2.48 -12.89
C ASP A 176 6.50 -1.69 -11.60
N PHE A 177 5.22 -1.57 -11.25
CA PHE A 177 4.78 -1.01 -9.96
C PHE A 177 5.39 -1.76 -8.78
N VAL A 178 5.24 -3.09 -8.71
CA VAL A 178 5.81 -3.91 -7.62
C VAL A 178 7.32 -3.70 -7.50
N VAL A 179 8.04 -3.71 -8.63
CA VAL A 179 9.51 -3.59 -8.64
C VAL A 179 9.94 -2.21 -8.16
N LYS A 180 9.41 -1.14 -8.77
CA LYS A 180 9.79 0.24 -8.44
C LYS A 180 9.36 0.64 -7.03
N ARG A 181 8.32 0.01 -6.48
CA ARG A 181 7.86 0.23 -5.10
C ARG A 181 8.49 -0.72 -4.08
N GLY A 182 9.34 -1.67 -4.49
CA GLY A 182 10.01 -2.59 -3.56
C GLY A 182 9.07 -3.58 -2.87
N LEU A 183 7.99 -4.00 -3.54
CA LEU A 183 6.91 -4.81 -2.97
C LEU A 183 7.01 -6.31 -3.30
N LYS A 184 8.17 -6.77 -3.79
CA LYS A 184 8.36 -8.13 -4.29
C LYS A 184 8.06 -9.21 -3.24
N ASP A 185 8.32 -8.93 -1.97
CA ASP A 185 8.06 -9.88 -0.87
C ASP A 185 6.56 -10.02 -0.53
N PHE A 186 5.70 -9.17 -1.12
CA PHE A 186 4.25 -9.17 -0.87
C PHE A 186 3.44 -9.89 -1.96
N VAL A 187 4.09 -10.37 -3.02
CA VAL A 187 3.46 -10.91 -4.22
C VAL A 187 4.14 -12.20 -4.65
N GLU A 188 3.48 -12.95 -5.54
CA GLU A 188 4.06 -14.14 -6.17
C GLU A 188 4.67 -13.77 -7.54
N CYS A 189 5.59 -14.61 -8.04
CA CYS A 189 6.20 -14.44 -9.35
C CYS A 189 6.13 -15.76 -10.13
N ASP A 190 5.57 -15.72 -11.34
CA ASP A 190 5.46 -16.89 -12.22
C ASP A 190 6.70 -17.11 -13.11
N GLY A 191 7.79 -16.39 -12.81
CA GLY A 191 9.05 -16.37 -13.56
C GLY A 191 9.14 -15.23 -14.57
N LYS A 192 8.03 -14.54 -14.89
CA LYS A 192 8.04 -13.35 -15.77
C LYS A 192 7.28 -12.17 -15.19
N LYS A 193 6.19 -12.42 -14.48
CA LYS A 193 5.30 -11.40 -13.95
C LYS A 193 5.03 -11.61 -12.48
N TYR A 194 4.83 -10.50 -11.80
CA TYR A 194 4.34 -10.48 -10.43
C TYR A 194 2.81 -10.49 -10.42
N HIS A 195 2.24 -11.24 -9.48
CA HIS A 195 0.81 -11.36 -9.27
C HIS A 195 0.50 -11.28 -7.78
N ALA A 196 -0.54 -10.52 -7.43
CA ALA A 196 -1.01 -10.48 -6.06
C ALA A 196 -1.90 -11.69 -5.78
N THR A 197 -1.87 -12.16 -4.54
CA THR A 197 -2.69 -13.27 -4.08
C THR A 197 -3.23 -12.93 -2.71
N ALA A 198 -4.47 -13.31 -2.42
CA ALA A 198 -5.00 -13.20 -1.07
C ALA A 198 -4.28 -14.23 -0.19
N TRP A 199 -3.69 -13.78 0.92
CA TRP A 199 -2.97 -14.66 1.85
C TRP A 199 -3.91 -15.45 2.76
N ALA A 200 -5.15 -15.00 2.86
CA ALA A 200 -6.25 -15.64 3.57
C ALA A 200 -7.56 -15.41 2.81
N GLY A 201 -8.68 -15.94 3.30
CA GLY A 201 -9.99 -15.70 2.70
C GLY A 201 -10.36 -14.22 2.63
N SER A 202 -11.53 -13.90 2.07
CA SER A 202 -11.94 -12.52 1.81
C SER A 202 -12.54 -11.79 3.01
N ASP A 203 -12.65 -12.42 4.18
CA ASP A 203 -13.20 -11.76 5.36
C ASP A 203 -12.19 -10.73 5.90
N THR A 204 -12.63 -9.48 5.95
CA THR A 204 -11.83 -8.36 6.41
C THR A 204 -12.08 -8.02 7.87
N ARG A 205 -12.96 -8.72 8.60
CA ARG A 205 -13.20 -8.45 10.03
C ARG A 205 -11.95 -8.80 10.83
N ILE A 206 -11.45 -7.86 11.64
CA ILE A 206 -10.17 -8.03 12.36
C ILE A 206 -10.17 -9.23 13.32
N ASN A 207 -11.34 -9.63 13.83
CA ASN A 207 -11.50 -10.79 14.71
C ASN A 207 -11.80 -12.11 13.98
N SER A 208 -11.67 -12.15 12.65
CA SER A 208 -11.83 -13.39 11.87
C SER A 208 -10.53 -14.19 11.84
N GLU A 209 -10.66 -15.51 11.62
CA GLU A 209 -9.50 -16.37 11.40
C GLU A 209 -8.71 -15.95 10.14
N ASP A 210 -9.41 -15.49 9.09
CA ASP A 210 -8.75 -14.96 7.89
C ASP A 210 -7.82 -13.79 8.22
N PHE A 211 -8.24 -12.89 9.10
CA PHE A 211 -7.42 -11.73 9.47
C PHE A 211 -6.22 -12.13 10.31
N LYS A 212 -6.37 -13.16 11.17
CA LYS A 212 -5.25 -13.75 11.91
C LYS A 212 -4.21 -14.34 10.97
N VAL A 213 -4.63 -15.21 10.04
CA VAL A 213 -3.74 -15.83 9.04
C VAL A 213 -3.02 -14.76 8.21
N TYR A 214 -3.76 -13.72 7.78
CA TYR A 214 -3.16 -12.57 7.11
C TYR A 214 -2.07 -11.91 7.95
N PHE A 215 -2.34 -11.62 9.21
CA PHE A 215 -1.40 -10.88 10.07
C PHE A 215 -0.18 -11.72 10.43
N GLU A 216 -0.33 -13.03 10.66
CA GLU A 216 0.79 -13.96 10.81
C GLU A 216 1.68 -13.96 9.57
N ARG A 217 1.08 -13.99 8.37
CA ARG A 217 1.83 -13.90 7.11
C ARG A 217 2.52 -12.54 6.94
N LEU A 218 1.86 -11.45 7.32
CA LEU A 218 2.46 -10.11 7.32
C LEU A 218 3.70 -10.06 8.21
N VAL A 219 3.63 -10.62 9.42
CA VAL A 219 4.78 -10.69 10.35
C VAL A 219 5.93 -11.50 9.75
N ASP A 220 5.65 -12.65 9.12
CA ASP A 220 6.65 -13.48 8.43
C ASP A 220 7.34 -12.72 7.27
N VAL A 221 6.56 -12.08 6.39
CA VAL A 221 7.09 -11.26 5.29
C VAL A 221 7.97 -10.13 5.84
N MET A 222 7.48 -9.40 6.82
CA MET A 222 8.20 -8.27 7.41
C MET A 222 9.47 -8.70 8.16
N GLY A 223 9.48 -9.91 8.71
CA GLY A 223 10.65 -10.51 9.37
C GLY A 223 11.76 -10.87 8.39
N LYS A 224 11.43 -11.30 7.17
CA LYS A 224 12.40 -11.59 6.10
C LYS A 224 13.06 -10.33 5.54
N MET A 225 12.37 -9.19 5.62
CA MET A 225 12.86 -7.88 5.19
C MET A 225 13.65 -7.11 6.26
N ALA A 226 13.79 -7.65 7.47
CA ALA A 226 14.34 -6.95 8.64
C ALA A 226 15.85 -7.11 8.83
#